data_AF-A0AAN1CV46-F1
#
_entry.id   AF-A0AAN1CV46-F1
#
_cell.length_a   1.000
_cell.length_b   1.000
_cell.length_c   1.000
_cell.angle_alpha   90.00
_cell.angle_beta   90.00
_cell.angle_gamma   90.00
#
_symmetry.space_group_name_H-M   'P 1'
#
loop_
_entity.id
_entity.type
_entity.pdbx_description
1 polymer ?
#
loop_
_entity_poly.entity_id
_entity_poly.type
_entity_poly.pdbx_seq_one_letter_code
_entity_poly.pdbx_strand_id
1 'polypeptide(L)'
;MRSPNKTLRSGFTLIEMLIVASFMAMIMVGVQRLIIEFSEEAEVAGFRARLEMVRESVDRYYVDKVIAGEDPMSLAAFPSDVQDLVDDGYIIDCPLADFDAGLCIDLIGSMPGLQITPKDILGSPVAEIQFELLGASRKREKYHQMALMLPGFVQIDPLGVVTVDQHRPGSMPFLQGKVSTDGSTPMTSDWEFGPHTLSIGSEIDMQGTGIIRDPKYILGVEDVTLEGVNDRTLLTGLARFGQVFIRNSAGVTVNKHDCQSADFEAKIAVWTVGTGFEQDLIDPTNVQVWAFSGNSPNNTTNNHLYWTIQSQTNVQQSGSTSREYTNDAVVMYSTWCDPV
;
A
#
# COMPACT_ATOMS: atom_id res chain seq x y z
N MET A 1 -71.56 25.49 -47.73
CA MET A 1 -70.77 25.13 -46.54
C MET A 1 -69.30 25.10 -46.96
N ARG A 2 -68.51 26.08 -46.52
CA ARG A 2 -67.10 26.25 -46.90
C ARG A 2 -66.24 25.60 -45.81
N SER A 3 -65.55 24.52 -46.15
CA SER A 3 -64.64 23.81 -45.24
C SER A 3 -63.41 24.70 -44.95
N PRO A 4 -63.00 24.89 -43.68
CA PRO A 4 -61.76 25.58 -43.36
C PRO A 4 -60.57 24.64 -43.57
N ASN A 5 -59.75 24.95 -44.57
CA ASN A 5 -58.43 24.33 -44.75
C ASN A 5 -57.55 24.69 -43.54
N LYS A 6 -57.28 23.69 -42.69
CA LYS A 6 -56.24 23.78 -41.65
C LYS A 6 -54.88 23.72 -42.33
N THR A 7 -54.25 24.87 -42.52
CA THR A 7 -52.83 24.94 -42.86
C THR A 7 -52.01 24.43 -41.67
N LEU A 8 -51.56 23.18 -41.76
CA LEU A 8 -50.56 22.62 -40.86
C LEU A 8 -49.29 23.48 -40.96
N ARG A 9 -48.98 24.22 -39.89
CA ARG A 9 -47.73 24.96 -39.72
C ARG A 9 -46.58 23.97 -39.54
N SER A 10 -45.96 23.52 -40.64
CA SER A 10 -44.80 22.60 -40.61
C SER A 10 -43.48 23.27 -40.17
N GLY A 11 -43.48 24.58 -39.85
CA GLY A 11 -42.28 25.31 -39.41
C GLY A 11 -41.97 25.20 -37.91
N PHE A 12 -42.95 24.79 -37.09
CA PHE A 12 -42.78 24.73 -35.64
C PHE A 12 -41.92 23.54 -35.20
N THR A 13 -42.05 22.41 -35.90
CA THR A 13 -41.34 21.16 -35.60
C THR A 13 -39.84 21.23 -35.88
N LEU A 14 -39.40 22.08 -36.83
CA LEU A 14 -37.98 22.20 -37.19
C LEU A 14 -37.19 23.00 -36.15
N ILE A 15 -37.81 24.03 -35.56
CA ILE A 15 -37.19 24.83 -34.48
C ILE A 15 -37.08 24.00 -33.19
N GLU A 16 -38.12 23.24 -32.83
CA GLU A 16 -38.08 22.34 -31.68
C GLU A 16 -36.98 21.27 -31.84
N MET A 17 -36.83 20.68 -33.03
CA MET A 17 -35.76 19.71 -33.31
C MET A 17 -34.35 20.31 -33.16
N LEU A 18 -34.12 21.55 -33.62
CA LEU A 18 -32.83 22.23 -33.46
C LEU A 18 -32.49 22.54 -32.01
N ILE A 19 -33.49 22.90 -31.20
CA ILE A 19 -33.31 23.15 -29.77
C ILE A 19 -32.98 21.83 -29.05
N VAL A 20 -33.71 20.74 -29.33
CA VAL A 20 -33.42 19.43 -28.71
C VAL A 20 -32.02 18.92 -29.11
N ALA A 21 -31.64 19.08 -30.37
CA ALA A 21 -30.32 18.69 -30.86
C ALA A 21 -29.19 19.48 -30.17
N SER A 22 -29.37 20.79 -29.94
CA SER A 22 -28.36 21.60 -29.24
C SER A 22 -28.24 21.24 -27.76
N PHE A 23 -29.36 20.95 -27.08
CA PHE A 23 -29.34 20.43 -25.72
C PHE A 23 -28.66 19.05 -25.63
N MET A 24 -28.95 18.13 -26.56
CA MET A 24 -28.27 16.82 -26.61
C MET A 24 -26.76 16.98 -26.82
N ALA A 25 -26.34 17.86 -27.73
CA ALA A 25 -24.93 18.11 -27.98
C ALA A 25 -24.22 18.65 -26.73
N MET A 26 -24.87 19.56 -25.99
CA MET A 26 -24.31 20.11 -24.75
C MET A 26 -24.17 19.03 -23.66
N ILE A 27 -25.18 18.16 -23.52
CA ILE A 27 -25.13 17.03 -22.57
C ILE A 27 -24.02 16.04 -22.98
N MET A 28 -23.90 15.69 -24.27
CA MET A 28 -22.87 14.77 -24.76
C MET A 28 -21.46 15.28 -24.45
N VAL A 29 -21.19 16.59 -24.63
CA VAL A 29 -19.87 17.16 -24.31
C VAL A 29 -19.57 17.06 -22.81
N GLY A 30 -20.57 17.29 -21.94
CA GLY A 30 -20.43 17.13 -20.50
C GLY A 30 -20.14 15.68 -20.09
N VAL A 31 -20.92 14.74 -20.62
CA VAL A 31 -20.76 13.30 -20.36
C VAL A 31 -19.40 12.80 -20.88
N GLN A 32 -18.95 13.25 -22.04
CA GLN A 32 -17.66 12.84 -22.60
C GLN A 32 -16.49 13.22 -21.67
N ARG A 33 -16.54 14.39 -21.03
CA ARG A 33 -15.51 14.80 -20.07
C ARG A 33 -15.49 13.89 -18.83
N LEU A 34 -16.66 13.58 -18.28
CA LEU A 34 -16.78 12.66 -17.15
C LEU A 34 -16.27 11.27 -17.49
N ILE A 35 -16.62 10.74 -18.66
CA ILE A 35 -16.14 9.41 -19.11
C ILE A 35 -14.61 9.38 -19.18
N ILE A 36 -14.00 10.42 -19.75
CA ILE A 36 -12.53 10.51 -19.83
C ILE A 36 -11.93 10.50 -18.42
N GLU A 37 -12.46 11.32 -17.51
CA GLU A 37 -11.96 11.43 -16.13
C GLU A 37 -12.08 10.11 -15.35
N PHE A 38 -13.23 9.44 -15.42
CA PHE A 38 -13.41 8.11 -14.82
C PHE A 38 -12.51 7.06 -15.44
N SER A 39 -12.30 7.10 -16.77
CA SER A 39 -11.40 6.15 -17.43
C SER A 39 -9.95 6.33 -16.97
N GLU A 40 -9.50 7.58 -16.78
CA GLU A 40 -8.16 7.88 -16.28
C GLU A 40 -7.98 7.42 -14.83
N GLU A 41 -8.97 7.64 -13.97
CA GLU A 41 -8.91 7.19 -12.57
C GLU A 41 -8.89 5.66 -12.47
N ALA A 42 -9.70 4.97 -13.28
CA ALA A 42 -9.71 3.51 -13.33
C ALA A 42 -8.37 2.94 -13.80
N GLU A 43 -7.72 3.59 -14.77
CA GLU A 43 -6.41 3.20 -15.28
C GLU A 43 -5.32 3.35 -14.21
N VAL A 44 -5.30 4.49 -13.49
CA VAL A 44 -4.35 4.74 -12.39
C VAL A 44 -4.56 3.77 -11.23
N ALA A 45 -5.82 3.49 -10.87
CA ALA A 45 -6.15 2.51 -9.84
C ALA A 45 -5.70 1.09 -10.23
N GLY A 46 -5.91 0.70 -11.49
CA GLY A 46 -5.44 -0.58 -12.03
C GLY A 46 -3.92 -0.70 -12.00
N PHE A 47 -3.21 0.37 -12.36
CA PHE A 47 -1.75 0.41 -12.28
C PHE A 47 -1.23 0.26 -10.85
N ARG A 48 -1.85 0.97 -9.89
CA ARG A 48 -1.51 0.83 -8.47
C ARG A 48 -1.67 -0.60 -7.99
N ALA A 49 -2.79 -1.25 -8.31
CA ALA A 49 -3.04 -2.62 -7.90
C ALA A 49 -1.98 -3.59 -8.47
N ARG A 50 -1.53 -3.37 -9.71
CA ARG A 50 -0.45 -4.16 -10.31
C ARG A 50 0.90 -3.95 -9.63
N LEU A 51 1.23 -2.71 -9.28
CA LEU A 51 2.45 -2.43 -8.54
C LEU A 51 2.43 -3.07 -7.15
N GLU A 52 1.29 -3.05 -6.47
CA GLU A 52 1.10 -3.75 -5.20
C GLU A 52 1.29 -5.26 -5.35
N MET A 53 0.81 -5.88 -6.44
CA MET A 53 1.08 -7.29 -6.75
C MET A 53 2.58 -7.55 -6.96
N VAL A 54 3.30 -6.71 -7.73
CA VAL A 54 4.74 -6.87 -7.93
C VAL A 54 5.49 -6.82 -6.59
N ARG A 55 5.16 -5.86 -5.73
CA ARG A 55 5.77 -5.74 -4.39
C ARG A 55 5.49 -6.96 -3.54
N GLU A 56 4.27 -7.47 -3.56
CA GLU A 56 3.90 -8.68 -2.83
C GLU A 56 4.67 -9.92 -3.36
N SER A 57 4.87 -10.03 -4.68
CA SER A 57 5.69 -11.09 -5.28
C SER A 57 7.16 -10.99 -4.87
N VAL A 58 7.73 -9.77 -4.82
CA VAL A 58 9.10 -9.53 -4.32
C VAL A 58 9.23 -9.94 -2.86
N ASP A 59 8.25 -9.57 -2.02
CA ASP A 59 8.26 -9.92 -0.60
C ASP A 59 8.18 -11.45 -0.40
N ARG A 60 7.36 -12.15 -1.19
CA ARG A 60 7.28 -13.62 -1.15
C ARG A 60 8.59 -14.28 -1.58
N TYR A 61 9.17 -13.83 -2.68
CA TYR A 61 10.48 -14.31 -3.14
C TYR A 61 11.54 -14.16 -2.05
N TYR A 62 11.60 -12.98 -1.42
CA TYR A 62 12.56 -12.71 -0.35
C TYR A 62 12.40 -13.67 0.83
N VAL A 63 11.16 -13.87 1.27
CA VAL A 63 10.87 -14.79 2.37
C VAL A 63 11.29 -16.22 2.03
N ASP A 64 10.99 -16.70 0.83
CA ASP A 64 11.31 -18.07 0.43
C ASP A 64 12.83 -18.31 0.29
N LYS A 65 13.60 -17.33 -0.21
CA LYS A 65 15.07 -17.43 -0.24
C LYS A 65 15.67 -17.43 1.17
N VAL A 66 15.18 -16.58 2.07
CA VAL A 66 15.63 -16.57 3.47
C VAL A 66 15.31 -17.89 4.17
N ILE A 67 14.13 -18.46 3.92
CA ILE A 67 13.75 -19.78 4.46
C ILE A 67 14.64 -20.89 3.89
N ALA A 68 15.01 -20.81 2.62
CA ALA A 68 15.94 -21.74 1.99
C ALA A 68 17.38 -21.64 2.56
N GLY A 69 17.65 -20.68 3.44
CA GLY A 69 18.92 -20.53 4.16
C GLY A 69 19.79 -19.38 3.67
N GLU A 70 19.27 -18.51 2.80
CA GLU A 70 19.97 -17.28 2.39
C GLU A 70 20.01 -16.28 3.56
N ASP A 71 21.11 -15.55 3.71
CA ASP A 71 21.25 -14.53 4.75
C ASP A 71 20.23 -13.40 4.50
N PRO A 72 19.38 -13.03 5.49
CA PRO A 72 18.45 -11.89 5.36
C PRO A 72 19.11 -10.56 4.97
N MET A 73 20.40 -10.40 5.25
CA MET A 73 21.19 -9.22 4.91
C MET A 73 21.89 -9.34 3.55
N SER A 74 21.80 -10.49 2.88
CA SER A 74 22.34 -10.71 1.54
C SER A 74 21.47 -10.04 0.48
N LEU A 75 22.11 -9.42 -0.51
CA LEU A 75 21.43 -8.92 -1.71
C LEU A 75 20.81 -10.06 -2.53
N ALA A 76 21.35 -11.28 -2.42
CA ALA A 76 20.83 -12.45 -3.13
C ALA A 76 19.49 -12.97 -2.56
N ALA A 77 19.07 -12.47 -1.40
CA ALA A 77 17.73 -12.72 -0.88
C ALA A 77 16.66 -11.98 -1.69
N PHE A 78 17.00 -10.92 -2.44
CA PHE A 78 16.07 -10.22 -3.32
C PHE A 78 16.21 -10.70 -4.78
N PRO A 79 15.15 -10.59 -5.60
CA PRO A 79 15.22 -10.94 -7.01
C PRO A 79 16.17 -10.01 -7.75
N SER A 80 16.94 -10.55 -8.69
CA SER A 80 17.92 -9.79 -9.48
C SER A 80 17.28 -9.04 -10.65
N ASP A 81 16.15 -9.57 -11.13
CA ASP A 81 15.28 -8.94 -12.12
C ASP A 81 13.81 -9.40 -11.95
N VAL A 82 12.93 -8.90 -12.83
CA VAL A 82 11.52 -9.32 -12.86
C VAL A 82 11.37 -10.75 -13.34
N GLN A 83 12.30 -11.25 -14.16
CA GLN A 83 12.22 -12.58 -14.75
C GLN A 83 12.40 -13.67 -13.71
N ASP A 84 13.24 -13.45 -12.69
CA ASP A 84 13.37 -14.33 -11.52
C ASP A 84 12.01 -14.58 -10.84
N LEU A 85 11.14 -13.55 -10.79
CA LEU A 85 9.81 -13.69 -10.21
C LEU A 85 8.85 -14.49 -11.11
N VAL A 86 9.04 -14.44 -12.43
CA VAL A 86 8.25 -15.21 -13.39
C VAL A 86 8.69 -16.67 -13.41
N ASP A 87 10.00 -16.90 -13.50
CA ASP A 87 10.62 -18.22 -13.60
C ASP A 87 10.38 -19.05 -12.34
N ASP A 88 10.48 -18.42 -11.15
CA ASP A 88 10.17 -19.07 -9.87
C ASP A 88 8.64 -19.11 -9.57
N GLY A 89 7.79 -18.53 -10.45
CA GLY A 89 6.33 -18.65 -10.38
C GLY A 89 5.63 -17.71 -9.39
N TYR A 90 6.28 -16.65 -8.93
CA TYR A 90 5.67 -15.61 -8.09
C TYR A 90 4.83 -14.62 -8.89
N ILE A 91 5.10 -14.50 -10.20
CA ILE A 91 4.28 -13.77 -11.17
C ILE A 91 3.83 -14.78 -12.22
N ILE A 92 2.51 -14.89 -12.43
CA ILE A 92 1.95 -15.75 -13.47
C ILE A 92 2.27 -15.12 -14.82
N ASP A 93 3.03 -15.84 -15.65
CA ASP A 93 3.23 -15.45 -17.05
C ASP A 93 1.88 -15.43 -17.78
N CYS A 94 1.62 -14.35 -18.50
CA CYS A 94 0.40 -14.14 -19.25
C CYS A 94 0.75 -14.02 -20.73
N PRO A 95 0.74 -15.13 -21.48
CA PRO A 95 1.02 -15.11 -22.90
C PRO A 95 0.06 -14.15 -23.63
N LEU A 96 0.55 -13.46 -24.66
CA LEU A 96 -0.24 -12.53 -25.48
C LEU A 96 -1.59 -13.12 -25.94
N ALA A 97 -1.63 -14.41 -26.28
CA ALA A 97 -2.86 -15.08 -26.70
C ALA A 97 -3.92 -15.15 -25.57
N ASP A 98 -3.50 -15.36 -24.33
CA ASP A 98 -4.38 -15.46 -23.17
C ASP A 98 -4.77 -14.06 -22.66
N PHE A 99 -3.87 -13.08 -22.80
CA PHE A 99 -4.17 -11.67 -22.59
C PHE A 99 -5.24 -11.16 -23.57
N ASP A 100 -5.07 -11.43 -24.87
CA ASP A 100 -6.02 -11.04 -25.92
C ASP A 100 -7.38 -11.73 -25.75
N ALA A 101 -7.38 -12.95 -25.19
CA ALA A 101 -8.59 -13.68 -24.82
C ALA A 101 -9.22 -13.23 -23.48
N GLY A 102 -8.55 -12.34 -22.73
CA GLY A 102 -9.00 -11.84 -21.43
C GLY A 102 -8.97 -12.87 -20.31
N LEU A 103 -8.13 -13.91 -20.43
CA LEU A 103 -8.00 -14.99 -19.45
C LEU A 103 -7.01 -14.65 -18.33
N CYS A 104 -6.06 -13.76 -18.59
CA CYS A 104 -5.08 -13.30 -17.60
C CYS A 104 -4.77 -11.80 -17.78
N ILE A 105 -4.09 -11.24 -16.80
CA ILE A 105 -3.63 -9.85 -16.81
C ILE A 105 -2.12 -9.87 -17.02
N ASP A 106 -1.65 -9.26 -18.11
CA ASP A 106 -0.23 -9.09 -18.36
C ASP A 106 0.33 -8.02 -17.42
N LEU A 107 1.03 -8.46 -16.37
CA LEU A 107 1.64 -7.56 -15.40
C LEU A 107 2.85 -6.81 -15.99
N ILE A 108 3.66 -7.50 -16.81
CA ILE A 108 4.95 -7.00 -17.29
C ILE A 108 4.76 -6.07 -18.48
N GLY A 109 4.01 -6.49 -19.50
CA GLY A 109 3.76 -5.67 -20.67
C GLY A 109 2.88 -4.45 -20.37
N SER A 110 2.13 -4.48 -19.26
CA SER A 110 1.35 -3.33 -18.81
C SER A 110 2.08 -2.38 -17.87
N MET A 111 3.28 -2.74 -17.40
CA MET A 111 4.20 -1.89 -16.63
C MET A 111 5.50 -1.71 -17.42
N PRO A 112 5.51 -0.78 -18.38
CA PRO A 112 6.64 -0.58 -19.29
C PRO A 112 7.88 -0.11 -18.53
N GLY A 113 9.02 -0.69 -18.88
CA GLY A 113 10.28 -0.40 -18.21
C GLY A 113 10.32 -0.90 -16.76
N LEU A 114 9.43 -1.83 -16.37
CA LEU A 114 9.51 -2.46 -15.05
C LEU A 114 10.86 -3.16 -14.91
N GLN A 115 11.65 -2.71 -13.95
CA GLN A 115 12.93 -3.29 -13.58
C GLN A 115 12.96 -3.44 -12.07
N ILE A 116 13.53 -4.56 -11.62
CA ILE A 116 13.79 -4.81 -10.21
C ILE A 116 15.29 -4.99 -10.09
N THR A 117 15.92 -4.34 -9.12
CA THR A 117 17.35 -4.46 -8.92
C THR A 117 17.67 -4.47 -7.42
N PRO A 118 18.40 -5.47 -6.92
CA PRO A 118 18.79 -5.51 -5.53
C PRO A 118 19.89 -4.46 -5.29
N LYS A 119 19.73 -3.67 -4.24
CA LYS A 119 20.62 -2.56 -3.89
C LYS A 119 20.86 -2.52 -2.40
N ASP A 120 22.06 -2.11 -2.00
CA ASP A 120 22.37 -1.86 -0.60
C ASP A 120 22.27 -0.36 -0.31
N ILE A 121 21.43 -0.01 0.66
CA ILE A 121 21.28 1.36 1.16
C ILE A 121 21.71 1.38 2.62
N LEU A 122 22.88 1.95 2.89
CA LEU A 122 23.44 2.14 4.24
C LEU A 122 23.61 0.82 5.03
N GLY A 123 23.91 -0.29 4.35
CA GLY A 123 24.07 -1.60 4.98
C GLY A 123 22.76 -2.36 5.20
N SER A 124 21.67 -1.92 4.55
CA SER A 124 20.41 -2.65 4.50
C SER A 124 20.09 -2.98 3.03
N PRO A 125 19.98 -4.27 2.67
CA PRO A 125 19.54 -4.64 1.32
C PRO A 125 18.08 -4.21 1.11
N VAL A 126 17.80 -3.72 -0.09
CA VAL A 126 16.48 -3.34 -0.59
C VAL A 126 16.34 -3.82 -2.04
N ALA A 127 15.11 -4.04 -2.49
CA ALA A 127 14.80 -4.17 -3.91
C ALA A 127 14.35 -2.82 -4.45
N GLU A 128 15.13 -2.25 -5.36
CA GLU A 128 14.77 -1.04 -6.11
C GLU A 128 13.85 -1.45 -7.27
N ILE A 129 12.62 -0.95 -7.25
CA ILE A 129 11.62 -1.18 -8.30
C ILE A 129 11.50 0.09 -9.13
N GLN A 130 11.83 -0.01 -10.41
CA GLN A 130 11.72 1.08 -11.37
C GLN A 130 10.64 0.79 -12.40
N PHE A 131 9.88 1.80 -12.82
CA PHE A 131 8.93 1.69 -13.92
C PHE A 131 8.70 3.04 -14.61
N GLU A 132 8.29 3.01 -15.87
CA GLU A 132 8.04 4.21 -16.65
C GLU A 132 6.56 4.62 -16.62
N LEU A 133 6.30 5.91 -16.38
CA LEU A 133 4.96 6.49 -16.51
C LEU A 133 4.64 6.79 -17.97
N LEU A 134 3.88 5.90 -18.61
CA LEU A 134 3.33 6.17 -19.94
C LEU A 134 2.19 7.18 -19.91
N GLY A 135 2.04 7.91 -21.02
CA GLY A 135 0.86 8.73 -21.30
C GLY A 135 1.12 10.23 -21.43
N ALA A 136 0.05 10.94 -21.83
CA ALA A 136 0.04 12.40 -21.98
C ALA A 136 0.31 13.10 -20.64
N SER A 137 0.80 14.34 -20.69
CA SER A 137 1.20 15.15 -19.52
C SER A 137 0.16 15.19 -18.39
N ARG A 138 -1.14 15.25 -18.73
CA ARG A 138 -2.22 15.25 -17.72
C ARG A 138 -2.36 13.92 -16.96
N LYS A 139 -2.15 12.78 -17.63
CA LYS A 139 -2.18 11.46 -16.98
C LYS A 139 -0.97 11.28 -16.07
N ARG A 140 0.20 11.75 -16.51
CA ARG A 140 1.45 11.69 -15.73
C ARG A 140 1.31 12.34 -14.35
N GLU A 141 0.59 13.46 -14.26
CA GLU A 141 0.35 14.11 -12.96
C GLU A 141 -0.46 13.22 -12.00
N LYS A 142 -1.50 12.55 -12.48
CA LYS A 142 -2.28 11.61 -11.66
C LYS A 142 -1.43 10.40 -11.21
N TYR A 143 -0.62 9.86 -12.11
CA TYR A 143 0.33 8.80 -11.78
C TYR A 143 1.39 9.27 -10.78
N HIS A 144 1.88 10.51 -10.92
CA HIS A 144 2.83 11.13 -9.99
C HIS A 144 2.21 11.26 -8.59
N GLN A 145 0.98 11.77 -8.49
CA GLN A 145 0.27 11.86 -7.21
C GLN A 145 0.05 10.49 -6.58
N MET A 146 -0.29 9.47 -7.37
CA MET A 146 -0.40 8.09 -6.88
C MET A 146 0.95 7.55 -6.40
N ALA A 147 2.03 7.78 -7.15
CA ALA A 147 3.36 7.32 -6.80
C ALA A 147 3.87 7.94 -5.49
N LEU A 148 3.57 9.21 -5.22
CA LEU A 148 3.87 9.89 -3.95
C LEU A 148 3.19 9.23 -2.74
N MET A 149 2.08 8.52 -2.94
CA MET A 149 1.38 7.81 -1.86
C MET A 149 1.96 6.41 -1.61
N LEU A 150 2.89 5.93 -2.43
CA LEU A 150 3.48 4.61 -2.27
C LEU A 150 4.51 4.62 -1.13
N PRO A 151 4.46 3.65 -0.21
CA PRO A 151 5.51 3.51 0.79
C PRO A 151 6.83 3.17 0.10
N GLY A 152 7.93 3.78 0.53
CA GLY A 152 9.25 3.57 -0.08
C GLY A 152 9.47 4.33 -1.39
N PHE A 153 8.60 5.28 -1.75
CA PHE A 153 8.84 6.17 -2.88
C PHE A 153 10.15 6.96 -2.69
N VAL A 154 11.02 6.95 -3.71
CA VAL A 154 12.30 7.64 -3.67
C VAL A 154 12.25 8.91 -4.50
N GLN A 155 12.01 8.78 -5.81
CA GLN A 155 12.07 9.89 -6.75
C GLN A 155 11.35 9.59 -8.07
N ILE A 156 11.08 10.66 -8.82
CA ILE A 156 10.67 10.59 -10.22
C ILE A 156 11.67 11.37 -11.06
N ASP A 157 12.26 10.69 -12.03
CA ASP A 157 13.22 11.30 -12.95
C ASP A 157 12.51 12.24 -13.94
N PRO A 158 13.23 13.23 -14.52
CA PRO A 158 12.68 14.11 -15.55
C PRO A 158 12.13 13.38 -16.79
N LEU A 159 12.58 12.14 -16.99
CA LEU A 159 12.13 11.25 -18.06
C LEU A 159 10.82 10.51 -17.72
N GLY A 160 10.33 10.62 -16.48
CA GLY A 160 9.10 9.97 -16.02
C GLY A 160 9.29 8.56 -15.49
N VAL A 161 10.52 8.19 -15.12
CA VAL A 161 10.82 6.93 -14.42
C VAL A 161 10.55 7.13 -12.94
N VAL A 162 9.75 6.26 -12.36
CA VAL A 162 9.46 6.23 -10.92
C VAL A 162 10.34 5.18 -10.28
N THR A 163 10.99 5.52 -9.17
CA THR A 163 11.79 4.59 -8.36
C THR A 163 11.17 4.42 -6.98
N VAL A 164 10.93 3.17 -6.60
CA VAL A 164 10.38 2.77 -5.30
C VAL A 164 11.30 1.74 -4.67
N ASP A 165 11.75 1.99 -3.44
CA ASP A 165 12.55 1.04 -2.68
C ASP A 165 11.62 0.17 -1.83
N GLN A 166 11.68 -1.14 -2.08
CA GLN A 166 11.07 -2.15 -1.22
C GLN A 166 12.10 -2.62 -0.21
N HIS A 167 11.93 -2.20 1.04
CA HIS A 167 12.72 -2.70 2.15
C HIS A 167 12.32 -4.13 2.53
N ARG A 168 13.23 -4.83 3.21
CA ARG A 168 12.92 -6.12 3.84
C ARG A 168 11.60 -6.04 4.61
N PRO A 169 10.69 -6.99 4.43
CA PRO A 169 9.42 -6.95 5.13
C PRO A 169 9.68 -7.28 6.62
N GLY A 170 9.57 -6.25 7.47
CA GLY A 170 10.07 -6.23 8.87
C GLY A 170 9.45 -7.21 9.86
N SER A 171 8.69 -8.21 9.40
CA SER A 171 8.08 -9.26 10.24
C SER A 171 7.84 -10.59 9.50
N MET A 172 8.31 -10.75 8.27
CA MET A 172 7.79 -11.76 7.34
C MET A 172 8.46 -13.15 7.31
N PRO A 173 9.67 -13.40 7.86
CA PRO A 173 10.15 -14.78 8.01
C PRO A 173 9.21 -15.66 8.86
N PHE A 174 8.30 -15.04 9.61
CA PHE A 174 7.28 -15.69 10.44
C PHE A 174 5.91 -15.85 9.73
N LEU A 175 5.73 -15.32 8.52
CA LEU A 175 4.51 -15.47 7.71
C LEU A 175 4.67 -16.62 6.71
N GLN A 176 4.91 -17.81 7.26
CA GLN A 176 4.87 -19.08 6.54
C GLN A 176 3.54 -19.20 5.78
N GLY A 177 3.58 -19.54 4.48
CA GLY A 177 2.40 -20.02 3.76
C GLY A 177 1.31 -19.01 3.41
N LYS A 178 1.63 -17.71 3.21
CA LYS A 178 0.63 -16.79 2.65
C LYS A 178 0.31 -17.15 1.21
N VAL A 179 -0.88 -17.70 1.04
CA VAL A 179 -1.46 -18.04 -0.25
C VAL A 179 -1.82 -16.79 -1.01
N SER A 180 -1.70 -16.85 -2.33
CA SER A 180 -1.92 -15.70 -3.20
C SER A 180 -3.32 -15.10 -3.01
N THR A 181 -3.38 -13.78 -2.84
CA THR A 181 -4.61 -12.98 -2.73
C THR A 181 -5.40 -12.92 -4.05
N ASP A 182 -4.80 -13.37 -5.16
CA ASP A 182 -5.39 -13.46 -6.48
C ASP A 182 -6.44 -14.58 -6.64
N GLY A 183 -6.57 -15.47 -5.63
CA GLY A 183 -7.53 -16.58 -5.64
C GLY A 183 -7.13 -17.76 -6.55
N SER A 184 -5.89 -17.81 -7.03
CA SER A 184 -5.36 -18.89 -7.88
C SER A 184 -5.24 -20.24 -7.15
N THR A 185 -5.16 -20.22 -5.82
CA THR A 185 -5.07 -21.43 -5.00
C THR A 185 -6.38 -21.63 -4.22
N PRO A 186 -7.17 -22.68 -4.53
CA PRO A 186 -8.41 -22.95 -3.80
C PRO A 186 -8.10 -23.32 -2.35
N MET A 187 -8.84 -22.73 -1.41
CA MET A 187 -8.75 -23.05 0.02
C MET A 187 -9.15 -24.52 0.24
N THR A 188 -8.18 -25.37 0.56
CA THR A 188 -8.41 -26.76 0.95
C THR A 188 -8.60 -26.85 2.47
N SER A 189 -9.17 -27.95 2.95
CA SER A 189 -9.61 -28.13 4.35
C SER A 189 -8.50 -28.07 5.40
N ASP A 190 -7.23 -28.08 4.99
CA ASP A 190 -6.08 -28.37 5.84
C ASP A 190 -5.13 -27.17 5.96
N TRP A 191 -5.66 -25.95 5.92
CA TRP A 191 -4.85 -24.75 6.04
C TRP A 191 -4.59 -24.46 7.52
N GLU A 192 -3.37 -24.75 7.94
CA GLU A 192 -2.88 -24.48 9.29
C GLU A 192 -2.59 -22.98 9.45
N PHE A 193 -3.45 -22.28 10.18
CA PHE A 193 -3.17 -20.94 10.68
C PHE A 193 -2.20 -21.04 11.87
N GLY A 194 -0.92 -21.33 11.62
CA GLY A 194 0.06 -21.60 12.68
C GLY A 194 -0.34 -22.81 13.56
N PRO A 195 0.39 -23.11 14.65
CA PRO A 195 0.28 -24.39 15.36
C PRO A 195 -0.94 -24.52 16.29
N HIS A 196 -2.04 -23.84 16.00
CA HIS A 196 -3.30 -24.03 16.71
C HIS A 196 -4.42 -24.37 15.75
N THR A 197 -4.94 -25.57 15.91
CA THR A 197 -6.25 -25.97 15.40
C THR A 197 -7.26 -24.98 15.96
N LEU A 198 -7.80 -24.10 15.11
CA LEU A 198 -9.13 -23.55 15.35
C LEU A 198 -10.08 -24.74 15.27
N SER A 199 -10.27 -25.44 16.40
CA SER A 199 -11.51 -26.17 16.58
C SER A 199 -12.57 -25.08 16.66
N ILE A 200 -13.17 -24.75 15.52
CA ILE A 200 -14.52 -24.23 15.54
C ILE A 200 -15.28 -25.33 16.26
N GLY A 201 -15.57 -25.10 17.54
CA GLY A 201 -16.47 -25.95 18.29
C GLY A 201 -17.77 -25.93 17.51
N SER A 202 -17.97 -26.91 16.64
CA SER A 202 -19.30 -27.33 16.27
C SER A 202 -19.89 -27.91 17.55
N GLU A 203 -20.36 -27.04 18.43
CA GLU A 203 -21.42 -27.44 19.33
C GLU A 203 -22.61 -27.70 18.41
N ILE A 204 -22.73 -28.98 18.05
CA ILE A 204 -23.89 -29.53 17.38
C ILE A 204 -25.02 -29.36 18.39
N ASP A 205 -25.73 -28.23 18.29
CA ASP A 205 -27.05 -28.17 18.86
C ASP A 205 -27.95 -29.01 17.95
N MET A 206 -28.52 -30.08 18.52
CA MET A 206 -29.45 -30.99 17.87
C MET A 206 -30.79 -30.26 17.67
N GLN A 207 -30.81 -29.22 16.83
CA GLN A 207 -32.01 -28.67 16.21
C GLN A 207 -31.63 -27.67 15.12
N GLY A 208 -31.38 -28.21 13.93
CA GLY A 208 -31.67 -27.63 12.63
C GLY A 208 -31.50 -26.12 12.42
N THR A 209 -30.59 -25.80 11.50
CA THR A 209 -30.43 -24.55 10.71
C THR A 209 -29.52 -23.48 11.29
N GLY A 210 -28.25 -23.54 10.87
CA GLY A 210 -27.27 -22.46 11.04
C GLY A 210 -25.97 -22.79 10.29
N ILE A 211 -25.99 -22.73 8.96
CA ILE A 211 -24.76 -22.80 8.16
C ILE A 211 -24.07 -21.43 8.27
N ILE A 212 -22.99 -21.33 9.03
CA ILE A 212 -22.10 -20.17 8.97
C ILE A 212 -21.20 -20.37 7.74
N ARG A 213 -21.52 -19.68 6.65
CA ARG A 213 -20.62 -19.50 5.50
C ARG A 213 -19.78 -18.25 5.76
N ASP A 214 -18.46 -18.41 5.66
CA ASP A 214 -17.45 -17.35 5.60
C ASP A 214 -17.45 -16.29 6.72
N PRO A 215 -16.67 -16.44 7.81
CA PRO A 215 -16.34 -15.30 8.65
C PRO A 215 -15.27 -14.48 7.94
N LYS A 216 -15.70 -13.55 7.08
CA LYS A 216 -14.78 -12.68 6.32
C LYS A 216 -14.10 -11.61 7.19
N TYR A 217 -14.60 -11.33 8.40
CA TYR A 217 -14.02 -10.37 9.36
C TYR A 217 -14.39 -10.71 10.80
N ILE A 218 -13.43 -10.63 11.73
CA ILE A 218 -13.70 -10.49 13.16
C ILE A 218 -13.71 -8.98 13.45
N LEU A 219 -14.89 -8.41 13.72
CA LEU A 219 -15.05 -7.00 14.10
C LEU A 219 -15.44 -6.92 15.57
N GLY A 220 -14.80 -6.02 16.33
CA GLY A 220 -15.17 -5.71 17.72
C GLY A 220 -14.39 -6.46 18.80
N VAL A 221 -13.09 -6.71 18.60
CA VAL A 221 -12.24 -7.29 19.64
C VAL A 221 -11.62 -6.17 20.47
N GLU A 222 -11.99 -6.09 21.74
CA GLU A 222 -11.52 -5.05 22.67
C GLU A 222 -10.16 -5.40 23.29
N ASP A 223 -9.84 -6.68 23.45
CA ASP A 223 -8.49 -7.16 23.79
C ASP A 223 -8.30 -8.64 23.41
N VAL A 224 -7.08 -9.05 23.08
CA VAL A 224 -6.69 -10.46 22.86
C VAL A 224 -5.52 -10.78 23.78
N THR A 225 -5.74 -11.67 24.73
CA THR A 225 -4.69 -12.17 25.64
C THR A 225 -4.53 -13.68 25.47
N LEU A 226 -3.28 -14.11 25.34
CA LEU A 226 -2.90 -15.51 25.23
C LEU A 226 -1.99 -15.85 26.43
N GLU A 227 -2.41 -16.81 27.25
CA GLU A 227 -1.59 -17.32 28.36
C GLU A 227 -0.85 -18.60 27.95
N GLY A 228 0.43 -18.73 28.35
CA GLY A 228 1.20 -19.97 28.25
C GLY A 228 2.10 -20.14 27.03
N VAL A 229 2.44 -19.07 26.31
CA VAL A 229 3.29 -19.15 25.11
C VAL A 229 4.77 -19.04 25.48
N ASN A 230 5.52 -20.15 25.34
CA ASN A 230 6.95 -20.23 25.67
C ASN A 230 7.85 -20.33 24.44
N ASP A 231 7.33 -20.20 23.21
CA ASP A 231 8.12 -20.37 21.99
C ASP A 231 7.79 -19.35 20.88
N ARG A 232 8.82 -19.09 20.06
CA ARG A 232 9.14 -17.91 19.23
C ARG A 232 8.15 -17.50 18.09
N THR A 233 6.85 -17.77 18.19
CA THR A 233 5.93 -17.74 17.02
C THR A 233 4.82 -16.68 17.05
N LEU A 234 4.95 -15.60 17.84
CA LEU A 234 3.84 -14.64 18.03
C LEU A 234 4.29 -13.17 17.99
N LEU A 235 4.64 -12.69 16.79
CA LEU A 235 4.98 -11.27 16.54
C LEU A 235 3.79 -10.32 16.67
N THR A 236 2.55 -10.79 16.74
CA THR A 236 1.39 -9.92 17.04
C THR A 236 1.20 -9.65 18.54
N GLY A 237 1.88 -10.41 19.42
CA GLY A 237 1.98 -10.11 20.85
C GLY A 237 3.28 -9.40 21.26
N LEU A 238 4.34 -9.51 20.44
CA LEU A 238 5.65 -8.89 20.68
C LEU A 238 5.85 -7.57 19.92
N ALA A 239 5.10 -7.33 18.84
CA ALA A 239 5.13 -6.04 18.16
C ALA A 239 4.03 -5.11 18.70
N ARG A 240 4.43 -3.99 19.30
CA ARG A 240 3.50 -2.93 19.70
C ARG A 240 3.36 -1.93 18.58
N PHE A 241 2.15 -1.83 18.02
CA PHE A 241 1.80 -0.80 17.06
C PHE A 241 1.22 0.41 17.78
N GLY A 242 1.50 1.59 17.23
CA GLY A 242 0.87 2.81 17.70
C GLY A 242 0.88 3.89 16.64
N GLN A 243 0.08 4.92 16.90
CA GLN A 243 0.10 6.14 16.13
C GLN A 243 0.41 7.31 17.07
N VAL A 244 1.21 8.25 16.60
CA VAL A 244 1.52 9.48 17.31
C VAL A 244 1.36 10.67 16.37
N PHE A 245 0.90 11.77 16.94
CA PHE A 245 0.83 13.04 16.24
C PHE A 245 1.98 13.92 16.70
N ILE A 246 2.87 14.26 15.77
CA ILE A 246 4.02 15.12 15.99
C ILE A 246 3.57 16.54 15.65
N ARG A 247 3.80 17.50 16.56
CA ARG A 247 3.39 18.92 16.42
C ARG A 247 4.54 19.92 16.39
N ASN A 248 5.75 19.43 16.65
CA ASN A 248 6.93 20.27 16.80
C ASN A 248 8.20 19.45 16.59
N SER A 249 9.32 20.16 16.49
CA SER A 249 10.65 19.58 16.29
C SER A 249 11.17 18.76 17.48
N ALA A 250 10.54 18.83 18.65
CA ALA A 250 10.93 17.99 19.77
C ALA A 250 10.54 16.52 19.55
N GLY A 251 9.63 16.24 18.61
CA GLY A 251 9.15 14.89 18.34
C GLY A 251 8.18 14.38 19.41
N VAL A 252 7.92 13.07 19.38
CA VAL A 252 7.12 12.37 20.40
C VAL A 252 7.92 11.20 20.94
N THR A 253 7.94 11.06 22.26
CA THR A 253 8.60 9.93 22.92
C THR A 253 7.66 8.73 23.00
N VAL A 254 8.20 7.57 22.68
CA VAL A 254 7.55 6.27 22.79
C VAL A 254 8.44 5.37 23.65
N ASN A 255 7.84 4.65 24.59
CA ASN A 255 8.59 3.71 25.43
C ASN A 255 9.18 2.60 24.56
N LYS A 256 10.44 2.21 24.82
CA LYS A 256 10.95 0.97 24.24
C LYS A 256 10.09 -0.20 24.71
N HIS A 257 9.95 -1.19 23.83
CA HIS A 257 9.32 -2.45 24.19
C HIS A 257 10.19 -3.16 25.23
N ASP A 258 9.58 -3.69 26.29
CA ASP A 258 10.30 -4.42 27.33
C ASP A 258 10.58 -5.85 26.84
N CYS A 259 11.80 -6.10 26.37
CA CYS A 259 12.20 -7.44 25.95
C CYS A 259 12.40 -8.34 27.17
N GLN A 260 11.75 -9.52 27.17
CA GLN A 260 11.73 -10.43 28.32
C GLN A 260 13.08 -11.07 28.65
N SER A 261 14.04 -11.06 27.71
CA SER A 261 15.40 -11.57 27.89
C SER A 261 16.44 -10.55 27.45
N ALA A 262 17.60 -10.59 28.10
CA ALA A 262 18.78 -9.79 27.76
C ALA A 262 19.39 -10.16 26.39
N ASP A 263 19.03 -11.31 25.83
CA ASP A 263 19.47 -11.75 24.49
C ASP A 263 18.73 -11.05 23.35
N PHE A 264 17.80 -10.14 23.67
CA PHE A 264 16.99 -9.43 22.70
C PHE A 264 17.10 -7.92 22.89
N GLU A 265 17.19 -7.20 21.77
CA GLU A 265 17.22 -5.74 21.69
C GLU A 265 15.89 -5.22 21.13
N ALA A 266 15.31 -4.21 21.79
CA ALA A 266 14.13 -3.54 21.27
C ALA A 266 14.47 -2.76 19.99
N LYS A 267 13.67 -2.93 18.94
CA LYS A 267 13.73 -2.22 17.66
C LYS A 267 12.47 -1.39 17.43
N ILE A 268 12.56 -0.47 16.47
CA ILE A 268 11.45 0.38 16.04
C ILE A 268 11.50 0.59 14.53
N ALA A 269 10.33 0.58 13.89
CA ALA A 269 10.10 1.11 12.55
C ALA A 269 9.02 2.17 12.60
N VAL A 270 9.19 3.22 11.79
CA VAL A 270 8.30 4.37 11.74
C VAL A 270 7.97 4.70 10.28
N TRP A 271 6.74 5.11 10.02
CA TRP A 271 6.31 5.54 8.69
C TRP A 271 5.23 6.61 8.80
N THR A 272 5.19 7.51 7.83
CA THR A 272 4.18 8.57 7.77
C THR A 272 2.85 7.98 7.29
N VAL A 273 1.77 8.30 8.00
CA VAL A 273 0.40 8.00 7.57
C VAL A 273 -0.25 9.21 6.92
N GLY A 274 0.06 10.40 7.44
CA GLY A 274 -0.41 11.64 6.87
C GLY A 274 0.33 12.82 7.46
N THR A 275 0.23 13.95 6.77
CA THR A 275 0.76 15.23 7.26
C THR A 275 -0.42 16.13 7.59
N GLY A 276 -0.41 16.73 8.78
CA GLY A 276 -1.45 17.66 9.21
C GLY A 276 -0.95 19.08 9.02
N PHE A 277 -1.64 19.91 8.24
CA PHE A 277 -1.28 21.31 8.07
C PHE A 277 -2.46 22.19 8.49
N GLU A 278 -2.21 23.18 9.35
CA GLU A 278 -3.31 24.04 9.82
C GLU A 278 -3.77 25.09 8.78
N GLN A 279 -3.02 25.49 7.75
CA GLN A 279 -3.47 26.41 6.67
C GLN A 279 -2.63 26.33 5.37
N ASP A 280 -3.21 26.68 4.20
CA ASP A 280 -2.65 27.08 2.88
C ASP A 280 -1.31 26.52 2.36
N LEU A 281 -0.90 25.33 2.80
CA LEU A 281 0.28 24.60 2.31
C LEU A 281 -0.16 23.61 1.23
N ILE A 282 0.41 23.75 0.02
CA ILE A 282 -0.14 23.08 -1.18
C ILE A 282 0.67 21.85 -1.59
N ASP A 283 1.97 21.78 -1.27
CA ASP A 283 2.84 20.70 -1.76
C ASP A 283 3.79 20.16 -0.68
N PRO A 284 3.40 19.11 0.06
CA PRO A 284 4.33 18.39 0.92
C PRO A 284 5.34 17.62 0.07
N THR A 285 6.64 17.87 0.30
CA THR A 285 7.75 17.16 -0.35
C THR A 285 8.75 16.70 0.72
N ASN A 286 9.54 15.66 0.42
CA ASN A 286 10.60 15.15 1.29
C ASN A 286 10.13 14.88 2.73
N VAL A 287 9.00 14.18 2.88
CA VAL A 287 8.54 13.74 4.19
C VAL A 287 9.52 12.71 4.74
N GLN A 288 10.17 13.04 5.85
CA GLN A 288 11.11 12.17 6.53
C GLN A 288 10.62 11.90 7.94
N VAL A 289 10.64 10.64 8.34
CA VAL A 289 10.34 10.22 9.70
C VAL A 289 11.45 9.29 10.15
N TRP A 290 11.95 9.54 11.36
CA TRP A 290 12.99 8.72 11.94
C TRP A 290 12.76 8.57 13.44
N ALA A 291 13.34 7.52 14.00
CA ALA A 291 13.37 7.28 15.43
C ALA A 291 14.82 7.12 15.89
N PHE A 292 15.15 7.69 17.05
CA PHE A 292 16.46 7.52 17.67
C PHE A 292 16.32 7.16 19.15
N SER A 293 17.26 6.36 19.63
CA SER A 293 17.30 5.91 21.02
C SER A 293 17.79 7.05 21.89
N GLY A 294 17.02 7.41 22.91
CA GLY A 294 17.40 8.45 23.87
C GLY A 294 17.29 7.95 25.31
N ASN A 295 18.12 8.51 26.18
CA ASN A 295 17.89 8.47 27.63
C ASN A 295 16.84 9.54 27.95
N SER A 296 15.83 9.21 28.76
CA SER A 296 14.82 10.20 29.16
C SER A 296 15.48 11.39 29.85
N PRO A 297 15.23 12.64 29.39
CA PRO A 297 15.81 13.82 30.04
C PRO A 297 15.27 14.05 31.46
N ASN A 298 14.15 13.41 31.84
CA ASN A 298 13.42 13.71 33.07
C ASN A 298 13.31 12.53 34.05
N ASN A 299 13.95 11.38 33.79
CA ASN A 299 13.80 10.21 34.65
C ASN A 299 15.17 9.62 35.02
N THR A 300 15.69 10.00 36.19
CA THR A 300 16.98 9.53 36.72
C THR A 300 16.89 8.22 37.49
N THR A 301 15.68 7.67 37.69
CA THR A 301 15.47 6.57 38.64
C THR A 301 15.04 5.25 38.01
N ASN A 302 14.54 5.24 36.77
CA ASN A 302 14.25 4.00 36.04
C ASN A 302 14.85 4.07 34.63
N ASN A 303 15.68 3.08 34.29
CA ASN A 303 16.28 2.82 32.96
C ASN A 303 15.23 2.49 31.88
N HIS A 304 14.08 3.19 31.86
CA HIS A 304 13.20 3.11 30.71
C HIS A 304 13.93 3.78 29.55
N LEU A 305 14.36 2.96 28.61
CA LEU A 305 14.87 3.43 27.34
C LEU A 305 13.65 3.93 26.54
N TYR A 306 13.78 5.04 25.81
CA TYR A 306 12.72 5.57 24.95
C TYR A 306 13.23 5.73 23.52
N TRP A 307 12.29 5.69 22.57
CA TRP A 307 12.47 6.17 21.21
C TRP A 307 11.88 7.57 21.10
N THR A 308 12.62 8.50 20.52
CA THR A 308 12.04 9.79 20.10
C THR A 308 11.77 9.70 18.61
N ILE A 309 10.51 9.82 18.23
CA ILE A 309 10.06 9.84 16.85
C ILE A 309 9.96 11.29 16.39
N GLN A 310 10.63 11.62 15.30
CA GLN A 310 10.59 12.94 14.67
C GLN A 310 10.08 12.84 13.25
N SER A 311 9.50 13.94 12.79
CA SER A 311 8.98 14.14 11.44
C SER A 311 9.53 15.46 10.95
N GLN A 312 9.93 15.50 9.69
CA GLN A 312 10.19 16.74 8.98
C GLN A 312 9.59 16.64 7.58
N THR A 313 8.83 17.66 7.20
CA THR A 313 8.22 17.78 5.87
C THR A 313 8.58 19.15 5.31
N ASN A 314 9.01 19.19 4.04
CA ASN A 314 9.11 20.44 3.31
C ASN A 314 7.74 20.82 2.78
N VAL A 315 7.31 22.04 3.07
CA VAL A 315 6.05 22.57 2.58
C VAL A 315 6.28 23.88 1.84
N GLN A 316 5.53 24.09 0.77
CA GLN A 316 5.49 25.33 0.03
C GLN A 316 4.15 26.03 0.28
N GLN A 317 4.21 27.27 0.74
CA GLN A 317 3.02 28.09 0.96
C GLN A 317 2.44 28.55 -0.38
N SER A 318 1.11 28.56 -0.48
CA SER A 318 0.40 29.11 -1.64
C SER A 318 0.88 30.51 -2.00
N GLY A 319 1.37 30.69 -3.22
CA GLY A 319 1.88 31.97 -3.71
C GLY A 319 3.29 32.37 -3.24
N SER A 320 3.98 31.51 -2.49
CA SER A 320 5.37 31.72 -2.08
C SER A 320 6.33 30.84 -2.89
N THR A 321 7.55 31.32 -3.11
CA THR A 321 8.68 30.52 -3.61
C THR A 321 9.56 29.98 -2.49
N SER A 322 9.30 30.40 -1.25
CA SER A 322 10.02 29.92 -0.07
C SER A 322 9.48 28.55 0.36
N ARG A 323 10.39 27.64 0.67
CA ARG A 323 10.08 26.36 1.31
C ARG A 323 10.29 26.50 2.81
N GLU A 324 9.32 26.05 3.57
CA GLU A 324 9.39 26.01 5.03
C GLU A 324 9.39 24.56 5.50
N TYR A 325 10.04 24.33 6.65
CA TYR A 325 10.02 23.03 7.31
C TYR A 325 8.89 23.01 8.33
N THR A 326 8.04 22.01 8.25
CA THR A 326 7.10 21.68 9.32
C THR A 326 7.42 20.30 9.87
N ASN A 327 7.09 20.09 11.15
CA ASN A 327 7.26 18.81 11.82
C ASN A 327 5.90 18.09 11.98
N ASP A 328 4.83 18.68 11.45
CA ASP A 328 3.46 18.21 11.69
C ASP A 328 3.14 16.96 10.86
N ALA A 329 3.07 15.81 11.54
CA ALA A 329 2.72 14.56 10.90
C ALA A 329 2.00 13.60 11.85
N VAL A 330 1.11 12.80 11.27
CA VAL A 330 0.61 11.56 11.84
C VAL A 330 1.58 10.46 11.44
N VAL A 331 2.28 9.92 12.42
CA VAL A 331 3.25 8.85 12.25
C VAL A 331 2.71 7.58 12.88
N MET A 332 2.77 6.48 12.13
CA MET A 332 2.62 5.15 12.68
C MET A 332 3.99 4.58 13.02
N TYR A 333 4.02 3.77 14.06
CA TYR A 333 5.22 3.05 14.46
C TYR A 333 4.88 1.64 14.87
N SER A 334 5.89 0.78 14.76
CA SER A 334 5.91 -0.56 15.36
C SER A 334 7.18 -0.73 16.16
N THR A 335 7.09 -1.32 17.35
CA THR A 335 8.25 -1.72 18.15
C THR A 335 8.22 -3.21 18.41
N TRP A 336 9.36 -3.90 18.31
CA TRP A 336 9.48 -5.34 18.56
C TRP A 336 10.83 -5.65 19.20
N CYS A 337 11.13 -6.91 19.49
CA CYS A 337 12.40 -7.37 20.03
C CYS A 337 13.13 -8.25 19.01
N ASP A 338 14.35 -7.89 18.61
CA ASP A 338 15.22 -8.69 17.76
C ASP A 338 16.34 -9.34 18.59
N PRO A 339 16.80 -10.56 18.25
CA PRO A 339 17.98 -11.14 18.89
C PRO A 339 19.22 -10.28 18.65
N VAL A 340 20.07 -10.14 19.67
CA VAL A 340 21.32 -9.37 19.63
C VAL A 340 22.39 -10.04 18.78
#